data_AF-A0A6F8YYK7-F1
#
_entry.id   AF-A0A6F8YYK7-F1
#
_cell.length_a   1.000
_cell.length_b   1.000
_cell.length_c   1.000
_cell.angle_alpha   90.00
_cell.angle_beta   90.00
_cell.angle_gamma   90.00
#
_symmetry.space_group_name_H-M   'P 1'
#
loop_
_entity.id
_entity.type
_entity.pdbx_description
1 polymer ?
#
loop_
_entity_poly.entity_id
_entity_poly.type
_entity_poly.pdbx_seq_one_letter_code
_entity_poly.pdbx_strand_id
1 'polypeptide(L)'
;MLERLHDVDWARITHAYGPATDVPDLIEDLCATDPDRREKARWQLYGNIFHQGTRYEATAYAVPFLLEVLADPDGADKAELVLLLAAIAIGYDEYWLPDGLPIAEHRRSAEGGALVLAAAPHPGDEGWDEDEGDARYVEALSAPDQEAMLAHVAVAAHEAVRRGYRSCTRCWGTATRPCGWSPRTRWGGFRRTRRGACPPSPRSRRRPWRPRWTEPARPPTRTGRWRPPRGSRWGCWAWRPSSTTRGRPCGGRRRSRG
;
A
#
# COMPACT_ATOMS: atom_id res chain seq x y z
N MET A 1 -14.22 -4.92 -18.28
CA MET A 1 -13.18 -4.50 -17.31
C MET A 1 -13.90 -4.09 -16.04
N LEU A 2 -13.47 -4.56 -14.87
CA LEU A 2 -14.07 -4.29 -13.55
C LEU A 2 -15.51 -4.82 -13.33
N GLU A 3 -15.94 -5.82 -14.10
CA GLU A 3 -17.35 -6.29 -14.10
C GLU A 3 -17.83 -6.78 -12.73
N ARG A 4 -16.91 -7.32 -11.93
CA ARG A 4 -17.21 -7.90 -10.61
C ARG A 4 -16.84 -6.99 -9.44
N LEU A 5 -16.46 -5.74 -9.72
CA LEU A 5 -16.01 -4.81 -8.70
C LEU A 5 -17.11 -4.59 -7.63
N HIS A 6 -18.34 -4.46 -8.08
CA HIS A 6 -19.51 -4.25 -7.21
C HIS A 6 -20.14 -5.54 -6.68
N ASP A 7 -19.58 -6.72 -6.98
CA ASP A 7 -20.01 -8.00 -6.39
C ASP A 7 -19.48 -8.17 -4.95
N VAL A 8 -18.41 -7.45 -4.60
CA VAL A 8 -17.83 -7.49 -3.26
C VAL A 8 -18.66 -6.60 -2.34
N ASP A 9 -19.02 -7.11 -1.16
CA ASP A 9 -19.73 -6.34 -0.15
C ASP A 9 -18.76 -5.39 0.58
N TRP A 10 -18.36 -4.32 -0.10
CA TRP A 10 -17.42 -3.31 0.41
C TRP A 10 -17.90 -2.62 1.69
N ALA A 11 -19.21 -2.61 1.92
CA ALA A 11 -19.79 -2.06 3.13
C ALA A 11 -19.51 -2.94 4.35
N ARG A 12 -19.32 -4.26 4.18
CA ARG A 12 -19.08 -5.21 5.27
C ARG A 12 -17.61 -5.48 5.56
N ILE A 13 -16.68 -5.01 4.74
CA ILE A 13 -15.24 -5.19 4.95
C ILE A 13 -14.56 -3.85 5.20
N THR A 14 -13.45 -3.88 5.92
CA THR A 14 -12.78 -2.65 6.36
C THR A 14 -11.42 -2.43 5.70
N HIS A 15 -11.05 -1.16 5.65
CA HIS A 15 -9.73 -0.64 5.36
C HIS A 15 -9.25 0.23 6.54
N ALA A 16 -8.14 0.97 6.39
CA ALA A 16 -7.53 1.74 7.49
C ALA A 16 -8.44 2.77 8.19
N TYR A 17 -9.51 3.22 7.54
CA TYR A 17 -10.41 4.27 8.03
C TYR A 17 -11.87 3.79 8.18
N GLY A 18 -12.09 2.48 8.36
CA GLY A 18 -13.44 1.93 8.51
C GLY A 18 -13.95 1.19 7.27
N PRO A 19 -15.27 1.20 6.98
CA PRO A 19 -15.86 0.48 5.85
C PRO A 19 -15.22 0.88 4.51
N ALA A 20 -14.98 -0.10 3.64
CA ALA A 20 -14.25 0.10 2.39
C ALA A 20 -15.14 0.57 1.22
N THR A 21 -16.24 1.27 1.51
CA THR A 21 -17.25 1.67 0.51
C THR A 21 -16.74 2.63 -0.56
N ASP A 22 -15.62 3.31 -0.31
CA ASP A 22 -14.98 4.22 -1.26
C ASP A 22 -14.04 3.52 -2.25
N VAL A 23 -13.60 2.29 -1.96
CA VAL A 23 -12.63 1.54 -2.77
C VAL A 23 -13.10 1.31 -4.21
N PRO A 24 -14.37 0.98 -4.52
CA PRO A 24 -14.84 0.82 -5.89
C PRO A 24 -14.62 2.08 -6.73
N ASP A 25 -15.08 3.23 -6.25
CA ASP A 25 -14.95 4.51 -6.93
C ASP A 25 -13.48 4.86 -7.16
N LEU A 26 -12.62 4.60 -6.16
CA LEU A 26 -11.18 4.81 -6.29
C LEU A 26 -10.54 3.92 -7.36
N ILE A 27 -11.00 2.67 -7.51
CA ILE A 27 -10.48 1.75 -8.54
C ILE A 27 -10.96 2.18 -9.93
N GLU A 28 -12.22 2.59 -10.07
CA GLU A 28 -12.75 3.14 -11.33
C GLU A 28 -12.02 4.43 -11.74
N ASP A 29 -11.69 5.28 -10.76
CA ASP A 29 -10.95 6.52 -10.98
C ASP A 29 -9.53 6.30 -11.52
N LEU A 30 -8.92 5.13 -11.31
CA LEU A 30 -7.64 4.78 -11.95
C LEU A 30 -7.75 4.67 -13.48
N CYS A 31 -8.96 4.44 -14.02
CA CYS A 31 -9.22 4.38 -15.44
C CYS A 31 -9.62 5.75 -16.03
N ALA A 32 -9.68 6.81 -15.21
CA ALA A 32 -10.06 8.14 -15.68
C ALA A 32 -9.04 8.72 -16.67
N THR A 33 -9.52 9.46 -17.66
CA THR A 33 -8.68 10.18 -18.61
C THR A 33 -7.88 11.30 -17.93
N ASP A 34 -8.44 11.89 -16.88
CA ASP A 34 -7.83 12.96 -16.09
C ASP A 34 -6.68 12.44 -15.19
N PRO A 35 -5.42 12.87 -15.42
CA PRO A 35 -4.28 12.48 -14.58
C PRO A 35 -4.42 12.85 -13.11
N ASP A 36 -5.03 13.98 -12.77
CA ASP A 36 -5.15 14.44 -11.38
C ASP A 36 -6.10 13.53 -10.59
N ARG A 37 -7.19 13.09 -11.24
CA ARG A 37 -8.13 12.11 -10.68
C ARG A 37 -7.45 10.76 -10.42
N ARG A 38 -6.66 10.26 -11.38
CA ARG A 38 -5.88 9.01 -11.19
C ARG A 38 -4.85 9.12 -10.07
N GLU A 39 -4.13 10.24 -10.00
CA GLU A 39 -3.14 10.46 -8.94
C GLU A 39 -3.79 10.48 -7.56
N LYS A 40 -4.91 11.21 -7.42
CA LYS A 40 -5.66 11.26 -6.17
C LYS A 40 -6.16 9.88 -5.78
N ALA A 41 -6.76 9.15 -6.71
CA ALA A 41 -7.29 7.81 -6.46
C ALA A 41 -6.18 6.85 -5.98
N ARG A 42 -5.04 6.85 -6.67
CA ARG A 42 -3.88 6.06 -6.27
C ARG A 42 -3.34 6.46 -4.89
N TRP A 43 -3.26 7.75 -4.59
CA TRP A 43 -2.84 8.24 -3.27
C TRP A 43 -3.79 7.77 -2.17
N GLN A 44 -5.11 7.82 -2.40
CA GLN A 44 -6.12 7.34 -1.46
C GLN A 44 -6.04 5.82 -1.29
N LEU A 45 -5.88 5.04 -2.36
CA LEU A 45 -5.69 3.59 -2.25
C LEU A 45 -4.43 3.24 -1.42
N TYR A 46 -3.32 3.94 -1.61
CA TYR A 46 -2.15 3.81 -0.73
C TYR A 46 -2.52 4.11 0.72
N GLY A 47 -3.27 5.17 0.98
CA GLY A 47 -3.69 5.54 2.34
C GLY A 47 -4.67 4.56 2.99
N ASN A 48 -5.56 3.95 2.20
CA ASN A 48 -6.71 3.19 2.67
C ASN A 48 -6.39 1.70 2.79
N ILE A 49 -6.03 1.06 1.68
CA ILE A 49 -5.82 -0.40 1.61
C ILE A 49 -4.35 -0.79 1.87
N PHE A 50 -3.44 0.17 2.05
CA PHE A 50 -2.05 -0.10 2.44
C PHE A 50 -1.49 0.99 3.37
N HIS A 51 -2.09 1.16 4.54
CA HIS A 51 -1.69 2.23 5.45
C HIS A 51 -0.47 1.88 6.31
N GLN A 52 0.59 2.69 6.21
CA GLN A 52 1.77 2.62 7.10
C GLN A 52 2.43 1.22 7.18
N GLY A 53 2.41 0.46 6.09
CA GLY A 53 2.97 -0.90 6.04
C GLY A 53 1.98 -2.02 6.37
N THR A 54 0.81 -1.64 6.91
CA THR A 54 -0.28 -2.54 7.27
C THR A 54 -1.21 -2.77 6.09
N ARG A 55 -1.67 -4.02 5.94
CA ARG A 55 -2.72 -4.42 5.00
C ARG A 55 -3.99 -4.70 5.80
N TYR A 56 -5.13 -4.54 5.17
CA TYR A 56 -6.45 -4.66 5.75
C TYR A 56 -7.24 -5.72 5.00
N GLU A 57 -8.41 -6.09 5.52
CA GLU A 57 -9.26 -7.09 4.87
C GLU A 57 -9.56 -6.71 3.42
N ALA A 58 -9.98 -5.46 3.18
CA ALA A 58 -10.27 -4.93 1.85
C ALA A 58 -9.07 -5.01 0.88
N THR A 59 -7.83 -5.06 1.37
CA THR A 59 -6.64 -5.10 0.52
C THR A 59 -6.63 -6.31 -0.42
N ALA A 60 -6.92 -7.51 0.11
CA ALA A 60 -6.89 -8.71 -0.71
C ALA A 60 -8.02 -8.71 -1.77
N TYR A 61 -9.18 -8.13 -1.43
CA TYR A 61 -10.32 -7.98 -2.33
C TYR A 61 -10.08 -6.96 -3.45
N ALA A 62 -9.29 -5.91 -3.22
CA ALA A 62 -8.97 -4.91 -4.24
C ALA A 62 -7.99 -5.42 -5.31
N VAL A 63 -7.11 -6.35 -4.97
CA VAL A 63 -6.00 -6.80 -5.84
C VAL A 63 -6.44 -7.31 -7.22
N PRO A 64 -7.46 -8.18 -7.37
CA PRO A 64 -7.91 -8.63 -8.69
C PRO A 64 -8.24 -7.49 -9.64
N PHE A 65 -8.89 -6.44 -9.13
CA PHE A 65 -9.30 -5.28 -9.92
C PHE A 65 -8.13 -4.37 -10.26
N LEU A 66 -7.20 -4.15 -9.32
CA LEU A 66 -5.95 -3.45 -9.60
C LEU A 66 -5.14 -4.16 -10.70
N LEU A 67 -5.19 -5.48 -10.75
CA LEU A 67 -4.54 -6.25 -11.80
C LEU A 67 -5.27 -6.17 -13.15
N GLU A 68 -6.60 -6.07 -13.16
CA GLU A 68 -7.37 -5.78 -14.37
C GLU A 68 -7.00 -4.41 -14.95
N VAL A 69 -6.95 -3.37 -14.10
CA VAL A 69 -6.50 -2.03 -14.51
C VAL A 69 -5.07 -2.07 -15.05
N LEU A 70 -4.17 -2.82 -14.40
CA LEU A 70 -2.79 -2.99 -14.88
C LEU A 70 -2.72 -3.73 -16.23
N ALA A 71 -3.63 -4.66 -16.47
CA ALA A 71 -3.68 -5.48 -17.68
C ALA A 71 -4.25 -4.74 -18.89
N ASP A 72 -4.97 -3.64 -18.69
CA ASP A 72 -5.47 -2.79 -19.77
C ASP A 72 -4.30 -2.26 -20.62
N PRO A 73 -4.21 -2.58 -21.92
CA PRO A 73 -3.15 -2.10 -22.79
C PRO A 73 -3.10 -0.56 -22.86
N ASP A 74 -4.25 0.11 -22.80
CA ASP A 74 -4.38 1.55 -22.94
C ASP A 74 -4.33 2.28 -21.59
N GLY A 75 -4.23 1.53 -20.48
CA GLY A 75 -4.13 2.06 -19.13
C GLY A 75 -2.89 2.94 -18.89
N ALA A 76 -3.08 4.03 -18.15
CA ALA A 76 -2.01 4.94 -17.73
C ALA A 76 -1.37 4.51 -16.40
N ASP A 77 -0.25 5.15 -16.03
CA ASP A 77 0.40 5.05 -14.70
C ASP A 77 0.71 3.61 -14.22
N LYS A 78 1.05 2.72 -15.16
CA LYS A 78 1.32 1.30 -14.88
C LYS A 78 2.48 1.10 -13.90
N ALA A 79 3.48 1.97 -13.93
CA ALA A 79 4.64 1.86 -13.03
C ALA A 79 4.21 2.09 -11.58
N GLU A 80 3.39 3.11 -11.34
CA GLU A 80 2.88 3.47 -10.03
C GLU A 80 1.92 2.40 -9.49
N LEU A 81 1.11 1.79 -10.36
CA LEU A 81 0.25 0.67 -9.99
C LEU A 81 1.05 -0.59 -9.62
N VAL A 82 2.14 -0.87 -10.33
CA VAL A 82 3.08 -1.95 -9.97
C VAL A 82 3.72 -1.69 -8.61
N LEU A 83 4.07 -0.45 -8.29
CA LEU A 83 4.60 -0.08 -6.97
C LEU A 83 3.57 -0.32 -5.86
N LEU A 84 2.28 -0.01 -6.10
CA LEU A 84 1.21 -0.28 -5.14
C LEU A 84 1.05 -1.79 -4.92
N LEU A 85 0.99 -2.57 -6.00
CA LEU A 85 0.88 -4.04 -5.91
C LEU A 85 2.09 -4.68 -5.22
N ALA A 86 3.29 -4.15 -5.46
CA ALA A 86 4.49 -4.59 -4.75
C ALA A 86 4.38 -4.31 -3.24
N ALA A 87 3.99 -3.09 -2.87
CA ALA A 87 3.77 -2.69 -1.48
C ALA A 87 2.68 -3.53 -0.79
N ILE A 88 1.59 -3.85 -1.49
CA ILE A 88 0.55 -4.77 -1.00
C ILE A 88 1.14 -6.17 -0.77
N ALA A 89 1.95 -6.67 -1.71
CA ALA A 89 2.46 -8.03 -1.68
C ALA A 89 3.50 -8.27 -0.58
N ILE A 90 4.36 -7.29 -0.28
CA ILE A 90 5.48 -7.48 0.64
C ILE A 90 5.45 -6.53 1.84
N GLY A 91 4.58 -5.54 1.86
CA GLY A 91 4.68 -4.42 2.80
C GLY A 91 5.82 -3.47 2.43
N TYR A 92 6.40 -2.82 3.43
CA TYR A 92 7.64 -2.08 3.26
C TYR A 92 8.81 -3.02 3.02
N ASP A 93 9.57 -2.78 1.96
CA ASP A 93 10.69 -3.62 1.54
C ASP A 93 11.85 -3.54 2.52
N GLU A 94 12.02 -2.40 3.20
CA GLU A 94 13.09 -2.19 4.18
C GLU A 94 13.04 -3.18 5.36
N TYR A 95 11.87 -3.77 5.65
CA TYR A 95 11.73 -4.80 6.69
C TYR A 95 12.37 -6.14 6.31
N TRP A 96 12.57 -6.38 5.02
CA TRP A 96 12.98 -7.68 4.50
C TRP A 96 14.35 -7.64 3.85
N LEU A 97 14.92 -6.47 3.59
CA LEU A 97 16.22 -6.37 2.96
C LEU A 97 17.36 -6.63 3.97
N PRO A 98 18.40 -7.39 3.57
CA PRO A 98 18.64 -7.95 2.23
C PRO A 98 18.07 -9.38 2.00
N ASP A 99 17.50 -10.01 3.03
CA ASP A 99 17.23 -11.46 3.07
C ASP A 99 15.97 -11.89 2.28
N GLY A 100 15.06 -10.96 2.01
CA GLY A 100 13.78 -11.18 1.33
C GLY A 100 12.63 -11.55 2.29
N LEU A 101 11.39 -11.45 1.79
CA LEU A 101 10.19 -11.75 2.59
C LEU A 101 10.17 -13.23 3.01
N PRO A 102 10.17 -13.56 4.31
CA PRO A 102 10.13 -14.95 4.79
C PRO A 102 8.70 -15.51 4.71
N ILE A 103 8.12 -15.58 3.51
CA ILE A 103 6.69 -15.89 3.30
C ILE A 103 6.25 -17.24 3.92
N ALA A 104 7.15 -18.22 4.01
CA ALA A 104 6.86 -19.50 4.66
C ALA A 104 6.65 -19.36 6.18
N GLU A 105 7.34 -18.42 6.83
CA GLU A 105 7.14 -18.09 8.23
C GLU A 105 5.84 -17.31 8.44
N HIS A 106 5.58 -16.30 7.61
CA HIS A 106 4.31 -15.56 7.64
C HIS A 106 3.10 -16.49 7.47
N ARG A 107 3.20 -17.50 6.59
CA ARG A 107 2.14 -18.51 6.43
C ARG A 107 1.92 -19.35 7.68
N ARG A 108 2.97 -19.67 8.44
CA ARG A 108 2.83 -20.37 9.74
C ARG A 108 2.24 -19.45 10.80
N SER A 109 2.71 -18.21 10.90
CA SER A 109 2.13 -17.23 11.82
C SER A 109 0.64 -17.00 11.51
N ALA A 110 0.24 -17.05 10.24
CA ALA A 110 -1.16 -16.88 9.81
C ALA A 110 -2.11 -18.04 10.18
N GLU A 111 -1.61 -19.16 10.72
CA GLU A 111 -2.44 -20.30 11.11
C GLU A 111 -3.46 -19.87 12.17
N GLY A 112 -4.75 -20.19 11.94
CA GLY A 112 -5.86 -19.76 12.81
C GLY A 112 -6.32 -18.31 12.61
N GLY A 113 -5.51 -17.45 12.00
CA GLY A 113 -5.83 -16.03 11.82
C GLY A 113 -7.09 -15.76 11.00
N ALA A 114 -7.47 -16.66 10.09
CA ALA A 114 -8.73 -16.57 9.35
C ALA A 114 -9.96 -16.64 10.27
N LEU A 115 -9.91 -17.49 11.30
CA LEU A 115 -11.00 -17.63 12.29
C LEU A 115 -11.06 -16.40 13.20
N VAL A 116 -9.89 -15.87 13.58
CA VAL A 116 -9.79 -14.63 14.37
C VAL A 116 -10.36 -13.46 13.58
N LEU A 117 -10.02 -13.33 12.30
CA LEU A 117 -10.57 -12.28 11.43
C LEU A 117 -12.09 -12.44 11.28
N ALA A 118 -12.58 -13.64 11.00
CA ALA A 118 -14.02 -13.90 10.82
C ALA A 118 -14.87 -13.66 12.07
N ALA A 119 -14.26 -13.69 13.26
CA ALA A 119 -14.92 -13.39 14.54
C ALA A 119 -14.90 -11.89 14.88
N ALA A 120 -14.17 -11.06 14.10
CA ALA A 120 -14.21 -9.62 14.27
C ALA A 120 -15.64 -9.11 14.02
N PRO A 121 -16.09 -8.07 14.75
CA PRO A 121 -17.32 -7.39 14.38
C PRO A 121 -17.12 -6.72 13.01
N HIS A 122 -18.14 -6.71 12.18
CA HIS A 122 -18.12 -6.09 10.85
C HIS A 122 -19.01 -4.85 10.83
N PRO A 123 -18.77 -3.89 9.93
CA PRO A 123 -19.70 -2.78 9.76
C PRO A 123 -21.13 -3.26 9.48
N GLY A 124 -22.08 -2.63 10.18
CA GLY A 124 -23.49 -3.00 10.15
C GLY A 124 -23.90 -4.09 11.15
N ASP A 125 -22.96 -4.69 11.88
CA ASP A 125 -23.30 -5.57 13.00
C ASP A 125 -23.79 -4.75 14.22
N GLU A 126 -24.61 -5.38 15.08
CA GLU A 126 -25.09 -4.74 16.30
C GLU A 126 -23.91 -4.40 17.24
N GLY A 127 -23.81 -3.12 17.63
CA GLY A 127 -22.71 -2.63 18.48
C GLY A 127 -21.43 -2.28 17.73
N TRP A 128 -21.43 -2.28 16.40
CA TRP A 128 -20.34 -1.69 15.62
C TRP A 128 -20.23 -0.19 15.89
N ASP A 129 -19.03 0.24 16.26
CA ASP A 129 -18.70 1.65 16.51
C ASP A 129 -17.95 2.17 15.29
N GLU A 130 -18.55 3.08 14.52
CA GLU A 130 -17.93 3.62 13.30
C GLU A 130 -16.66 4.43 13.58
N ASP A 131 -16.56 5.05 14.76
CA ASP A 131 -15.42 5.88 15.13
C ASP A 131 -14.22 5.03 15.57
N GLU A 132 -14.47 3.85 16.16
CA GLU A 132 -13.42 2.94 16.65
C GLU A 132 -13.17 1.74 15.72
N GLY A 133 -14.11 1.41 14.85
CA GLY A 133 -14.04 0.30 13.90
C GLY A 133 -13.73 -1.04 14.58
N ASP A 134 -12.78 -1.78 14.01
CA ASP A 134 -12.28 -3.05 14.55
C ASP A 134 -11.15 -2.87 15.58
N ALA A 135 -10.71 -1.63 15.85
CA ALA A 135 -9.57 -1.37 16.74
C ALA A 135 -9.81 -1.93 18.15
N ARG A 136 -11.01 -1.74 18.72
CA ARG A 136 -11.40 -2.34 20.01
C ARG A 136 -11.26 -3.86 20.02
N TYR A 137 -11.69 -4.51 18.94
CA TYR A 137 -11.60 -5.97 18.81
C TYR A 137 -10.13 -6.40 18.80
N VAL A 138 -9.32 -5.80 17.93
CA VAL A 138 -7.90 -6.11 17.81
C VAL A 138 -7.17 -5.86 19.12
N GLU A 139 -7.42 -4.75 19.82
CA GLU A 139 -6.78 -4.42 21.10
C GLU A 139 -7.14 -5.41 22.22
N ALA A 140 -8.35 -6.00 22.17
CA ALA A 140 -8.79 -6.99 23.16
C ALA A 140 -8.21 -8.40 22.91
N LEU A 141 -7.72 -8.69 21.70
CA LEU A 141 -7.13 -9.99 21.36
C LEU A 141 -5.85 -10.27 22.16
N SER A 142 -5.57 -11.57 22.35
CA SER A 142 -4.27 -11.99 22.85
C SER A 142 -3.17 -11.67 21.85
N ALA A 143 -1.93 -11.45 22.30
CA ALA A 143 -0.82 -11.17 21.38
C ALA A 143 -0.62 -12.25 20.29
N PRO A 144 -0.75 -13.56 20.58
CA PRO A 144 -0.76 -14.59 19.54
C PRO A 144 -1.89 -14.44 18.52
N ASP A 145 -3.11 -14.11 18.95
CA ASP A 145 -4.25 -13.97 18.04
C ASP A 145 -4.13 -12.72 17.17
N GLN A 146 -3.62 -11.61 17.72
CA GLN A 146 -3.28 -10.42 16.94
C GLN A 146 -2.25 -10.75 15.87
N GLU A 147 -1.17 -11.45 16.23
CA GLU A 147 -0.13 -11.86 15.29
C GLU A 147 -0.70 -12.75 14.18
N ALA A 148 -1.54 -13.72 14.56
CA ALA A 148 -2.16 -14.64 13.59
C ALA A 148 -3.10 -13.94 12.62
N MET A 149 -3.97 -13.06 13.12
CA MET A 149 -4.89 -12.25 12.31
C MET A 149 -4.12 -11.34 11.33
N LEU A 150 -3.15 -10.56 11.82
CA LEU A 150 -2.37 -9.65 10.97
C LEU A 150 -1.52 -10.42 9.94
N ALA A 151 -0.92 -11.54 10.34
CA ALA A 151 -0.19 -12.41 9.41
C ALA A 151 -1.14 -13.00 8.35
N HIS A 152 -2.35 -13.38 8.72
CA HIS A 152 -3.36 -13.87 7.78
C HIS A 152 -3.71 -12.82 6.73
N VAL A 153 -4.04 -11.60 7.13
CA VAL A 153 -4.35 -10.49 6.20
C VAL A 153 -3.16 -10.21 5.26
N ALA A 154 -1.94 -10.16 5.82
CA ALA A 154 -0.72 -9.96 5.06
C ALA A 154 -0.47 -11.08 4.02
N VAL A 155 -0.70 -12.34 4.38
CA VAL A 155 -0.56 -13.50 3.49
C VAL A 155 -1.65 -13.52 2.43
N ALA A 156 -2.90 -13.21 2.79
CA ALA A 156 -4.02 -13.13 1.85
C ALA A 156 -3.75 -12.11 0.74
N ALA A 157 -3.29 -10.91 1.11
CA ALA A 157 -2.88 -9.87 0.16
C ALA A 157 -1.72 -10.34 -0.75
N HIS A 158 -0.67 -10.94 -0.17
CA HIS A 158 0.45 -11.50 -0.93
C HIS A 158 -0.01 -12.56 -1.94
N GLU A 159 -0.86 -13.49 -1.51
CA GLU A 159 -1.37 -14.57 -2.35
C GLU A 159 -2.27 -14.06 -3.46
N ALA A 160 -3.10 -13.05 -3.21
CA ALA A 160 -3.91 -12.40 -4.24
C ALA A 160 -3.02 -11.85 -5.37
N VAL A 161 -1.96 -11.10 -5.01
CA VAL A 161 -1.01 -10.54 -6.00
C VAL A 161 -0.27 -11.67 -6.73
N ARG A 162 0.23 -12.68 -5.99
CA ARG A 162 0.96 -13.82 -6.54
C ARG A 162 0.13 -14.63 -7.55
N ARG A 163 -1.15 -14.87 -7.26
CA ARG A 163 -2.07 -15.61 -8.13
C ARG A 163 -2.40 -14.81 -9.39
N GLY A 164 -2.68 -13.52 -9.22
CA GLY A 164 -3.01 -12.65 -10.33
C GLY A 164 -1.85 -12.40 -11.31
N TYR A 165 -0.63 -12.23 -10.80
CA TYR A 165 0.56 -12.10 -11.65
C TYR A 165 0.81 -13.32 -12.56
N ARG A 166 0.51 -14.53 -12.07
CA ARG A 166 0.60 -15.77 -12.89
C ARG A 166 -0.40 -15.76 -14.04
N SER A 167 -1.54 -15.11 -13.86
CA SER A 167 -2.56 -14.98 -14.90
C SER A 167 -2.15 -13.92 -15.93
N CYS A 168 -1.67 -12.74 -15.48
CA CYS A 168 -1.20 -11.68 -16.36
C CYS A 168 0.02 -12.10 -17.21
N THR A 169 0.99 -12.82 -16.64
CA THR A 169 2.18 -13.29 -17.40
C THR A 169 1.83 -14.33 -18.47
N ARG A 170 0.74 -15.08 -18.30
CA ARG A 170 0.23 -16.00 -19.34
C ARG A 170 -0.41 -15.23 -20.50
N CYS A 171 -1.18 -14.18 -20.21
CA CYS A 171 -1.83 -13.33 -21.21
C CYS A 171 -0.85 -12.41 -21.94
N TRP A 172 0.11 -11.81 -21.22
CA TRP A 172 1.17 -11.00 -21.80
C TRP A 172 2.24 -11.83 -22.52
N GLY A 173 2.37 -13.13 -22.20
CA GLY A 173 3.24 -14.05 -22.93
C GLY A 173 2.76 -14.38 -24.35
N THR A 174 1.47 -14.23 -24.63
CA THR A 174 0.88 -14.43 -25.97
C THR A 174 0.83 -13.15 -26.82
N ALA A 175 0.87 -11.98 -26.19
CA ALA A 175 1.02 -10.70 -26.88
C ALA A 175 2.51 -10.42 -27.11
N THR A 176 3.03 -10.78 -28.29
CA THR A 176 4.35 -10.41 -28.85
C THR A 176 5.45 -10.10 -27.83
N ARG A 177 6.34 -11.08 -27.61
CA ARG A 177 7.63 -10.88 -26.92
C ARG A 177 8.32 -9.66 -27.52
N PRO A 178 8.55 -8.55 -26.79
CA PRO A 178 9.55 -7.59 -27.20
C PRO A 178 10.88 -8.34 -27.16
N CYS A 179 11.59 -8.34 -28.28
CA CYS A 179 12.92 -8.91 -28.42
C CYS A 179 13.81 -8.34 -27.29
N GLY A 180 14.13 -9.14 -26.27
CA GLY A 180 15.07 -8.70 -25.22
C GLY A 180 15.04 -9.43 -23.88
N TRP A 181 13.93 -10.05 -23.47
CA TRP A 181 13.89 -10.75 -22.18
C TRP A 181 14.03 -12.27 -22.34
N SER A 182 15.25 -12.76 -22.12
CA SER A 182 15.53 -14.19 -21.94
C SER A 182 15.45 -14.55 -20.45
N PRO A 183 14.72 -15.59 -20.03
CA PRO A 183 14.58 -15.97 -18.60
C PRO A 183 15.83 -16.65 -18.01
N ARG A 184 16.98 -16.59 -18.69
CA ARG A 184 18.21 -17.27 -18.28
C ARG A 184 19.39 -16.31 -18.21
N THR A 185 19.27 -15.25 -17.43
CA THR A 185 20.47 -14.59 -16.89
C THR A 185 20.73 -15.18 -15.51
N ARG A 186 21.51 -16.26 -15.49
CA ARG A 186 22.12 -16.76 -14.25
C ARG A 186 22.95 -15.60 -13.70
N TRP A 187 22.60 -15.07 -12.53
CA TRP A 187 23.41 -14.09 -11.83
C TRP A 187 24.79 -14.71 -11.57
N GLY A 188 25.74 -14.39 -12.44
CA GLY A 188 27.13 -14.82 -12.32
C GLY A 188 27.74 -14.17 -11.09
N GLY A 189 28.34 -15.00 -10.22
CA GLY A 189 28.95 -14.56 -8.98
C GLY A 189 29.94 -13.43 -9.17
N PHE A 190 29.89 -12.46 -8.26
CA PHE A 190 30.84 -11.36 -8.15
C PHE A 190 32.25 -11.94 -7.93
N ARG A 191 33.09 -11.95 -8.98
CA ARG A 191 34.55 -12.01 -8.81
C ARG A 191 35.06 -10.59 -8.65
N ARG A 192 35.65 -10.33 -7.48
CA ARG A 192 36.44 -9.12 -7.19
C ARG A 192 37.62 -9.05 -8.17
N THR A 193 37.67 -8.03 -9.00
CA THR A 193 38.92 -7.55 -9.62
C THR A 193 39.10 -6.07 -9.31
N ARG A 194 40.35 -5.70 -9.02
CA ARG A 194 40.78 -4.37 -8.56
C ARG A 194 41.13 -3.47 -9.75
N ARG A 195 40.81 -2.18 -9.55
CA ARG A 195 41.38 -0.94 -10.15
C ARG A 195 40.97 -0.54 -11.57
N GLY A 196 40.53 0.72 -11.66
CA GLY A 196 40.43 1.53 -12.88
C GLY A 196 39.51 2.73 -12.63
N ALA A 197 40.08 3.88 -12.25
CA ALA A 197 39.33 5.12 -12.05
C ALA A 197 38.91 5.73 -13.40
N CYS A 198 37.64 6.13 -13.53
CA CYS A 198 37.13 6.93 -14.65
C CYS A 198 36.99 8.40 -14.21
N PRO A 199 37.26 9.39 -15.10
CA PRO A 199 37.16 10.81 -14.77
C PRO A 199 35.70 11.30 -14.76
N PRO A 200 35.36 12.38 -14.05
CA PRO A 200 33.99 12.88 -14.01
C PRO A 200 33.68 13.75 -15.24
N SER A 201 32.50 13.58 -15.83
CA SER A 201 31.89 14.52 -16.79
C SER A 201 30.63 15.16 -16.20
N PRO A 202 30.14 16.28 -16.77
CA PRO A 202 29.57 17.38 -16.00
C PRO A 202 28.10 17.23 -15.61
N ARG A 203 27.77 17.88 -14.49
CA ARG A 203 26.45 17.99 -13.88
C ARG A 203 25.39 18.52 -14.86
N SER A 204 24.33 17.75 -15.09
CA SER A 204 23.00 18.29 -15.41
C SER A 204 22.10 18.13 -14.18
N ARG A 205 21.64 19.25 -13.63
CA ARG A 205 20.73 19.27 -12.49
C ARG A 205 19.30 18.98 -12.98
N ARG A 206 18.88 17.72 -12.93
CA ARG A 206 17.46 17.36 -12.75
C ARG A 206 17.37 16.63 -11.41
N ARG A 207 16.62 17.19 -10.46
CA ARG A 207 16.40 16.56 -9.16
C ARG A 207 15.55 15.31 -9.38
N PRO A 208 16.02 14.09 -9.05
CA PRO A 208 15.14 12.95 -8.96
C PRO A 208 14.15 13.15 -7.81
N TRP A 209 12.91 12.75 -8.04
CA TRP A 209 11.88 12.66 -7.01
C TRP A 209 12.38 11.77 -5.87
N ARG A 210 12.28 12.27 -4.64
CA ARG A 210 12.57 11.54 -3.40
C ARG A 210 11.37 11.72 -2.48
N PRO A 211 10.60 10.68 -2.16
CA PRO A 211 9.66 10.77 -1.07
C PRO A 211 10.48 10.98 0.21
N ARG A 212 10.18 12.06 0.93
CA ARG A 212 10.86 12.41 2.18
C ARG A 212 10.19 11.61 3.29
N TRP A 213 10.62 10.37 3.47
CA TRP A 213 10.31 9.58 4.65
C TRP A 213 11.14 10.11 5.83
N THR A 214 10.50 10.45 6.94
CA THR A 214 11.17 10.61 8.23
C THR A 214 11.68 9.25 8.69
N GLU A 215 12.95 9.15 9.07
CA GLU A 215 13.58 7.93 9.61
C GLU A 215 12.72 7.30 10.73
N PRO A 216 12.35 6.01 10.64
CA PRO A 216 11.93 5.27 11.82
C PRO A 216 13.17 4.83 12.62
N ALA A 217 12.98 4.72 13.93
CA ALA A 217 13.99 4.28 14.88
C ALA A 217 14.61 2.91 14.51
N ARG A 218 15.89 2.73 14.86
CA ARG A 218 16.75 1.56 14.58
C ARG A 218 16.05 0.20 14.79
N PRO A 219 16.35 -0.83 13.97
CA PRO A 219 15.75 -2.16 14.13
C PRO A 219 16.27 -2.87 15.40
N PRO A 220 15.42 -3.65 16.10
CA PRO A 220 15.83 -4.43 17.26
C PRO A 220 16.71 -5.63 16.87
N THR A 221 17.60 -6.03 17.76
CA THR A 221 18.54 -7.13 17.53
C THR A 221 17.85 -8.49 17.46
N ARG A 222 18.28 -9.26 16.47
CA ARG A 222 18.11 -10.70 16.19
C ARG A 222 17.96 -11.54 17.47
N THR A 223 16.71 -11.83 17.86
CA THR A 223 16.20 -12.93 18.73
C THR A 223 14.83 -12.62 19.39
N GLY A 224 14.24 -11.44 19.17
CA GLY A 224 13.01 -11.03 19.86
C GLY A 224 11.71 -11.38 19.13
N ARG A 225 10.86 -12.18 19.81
CA ARG A 225 9.40 -12.28 19.66
C ARG A 225 8.78 -10.95 19.19
N TRP A 226 7.85 -10.99 18.22
CA TRP A 226 7.13 -9.81 17.74
C TRP A 226 6.53 -9.05 18.95
N ARG A 227 6.86 -7.77 19.04
CA ARG A 227 6.30 -6.85 20.03
C ARG A 227 5.62 -5.73 19.27
N PRO A 228 4.33 -5.46 19.49
CA PRO A 228 3.71 -4.28 18.91
C PRO A 228 4.41 -3.03 19.47
N PRO A 229 4.53 -1.96 18.68
CA PRO A 229 5.14 -0.72 19.13
C PRO A 229 4.39 -0.18 20.36
N ARG A 230 5.08 -0.10 21.49
CA ARG A 230 4.55 0.57 22.69
C ARG A 230 4.55 2.07 22.43
N GLY A 231 3.38 2.69 22.39
CA GLY A 231 3.23 4.13 22.63
C GLY A 231 2.66 5.00 21.51
N SER A 232 2.04 4.44 20.46
CA SER A 232 1.23 5.26 19.55
C SER A 232 -0.18 5.36 20.10
N ARG A 233 -0.51 6.42 20.84
CA ARG A 233 -1.91 6.81 21.00
C ARG A 233 -2.48 6.94 19.60
N TRP A 234 -3.54 6.20 19.30
CA TRP A 234 -4.38 6.39 18.13
C TRP A 234 -4.88 7.83 18.13
N GLY A 235 -4.17 8.69 17.42
CA GLY A 235 -4.46 10.10 17.28
C GLY A 235 -4.98 10.33 15.87
N CYS A 236 -6.29 10.39 15.75
CA CYS A 236 -7.00 10.80 14.55
C CYS A 236 -6.42 12.13 14.03
N TRP A 237 -5.84 12.12 12.83
CA TRP A 237 -5.65 13.34 12.05
C TRP A 237 -6.75 13.41 11.00
N ALA A 238 -7.92 13.89 11.43
CA ALA A 238 -8.93 14.40 10.50
C ALA A 238 -8.35 15.62 9.78
N TRP A 239 -8.21 15.56 8.45
CA TRP A 239 -7.78 16.72 7.67
C TRP A 239 -8.97 17.61 7.32
N ARG A 240 -8.89 18.89 7.73
CA ARG A 240 -9.76 19.98 7.25
C ARG A 240 -9.27 20.47 5.89
N PRO A 241 -10.15 20.68 4.89
CA PRO A 241 -9.74 21.25 3.62
C PRO A 241 -9.37 22.73 3.80
N SER A 242 -8.11 23.06 3.55
CA SER A 242 -7.66 24.45 3.48
C SER A 242 -8.02 25.04 2.11
N SER A 243 -9.12 25.79 2.05
CA SER A 243 -9.44 26.67 0.92
C SER A 243 -8.48 27.86 0.92
N THR A 244 -7.65 27.99 -0.11
CA THR A 244 -6.89 29.20 -0.43
C THR A 244 -7.80 30.23 -1.09
N THR A 245 -8.04 31.37 -0.44
CA THR A 245 -7.79 32.74 -0.96
C THR A 245 -8.53 33.80 -0.15
N ARG A 246 -7.79 34.80 0.36
CA ARG A 246 -8.09 36.24 0.15
C ARG A 246 -6.93 37.11 0.68
N GLY A 247 -6.34 37.86 -0.24
CA GLY A 247 -5.93 39.26 -0.07
C GLY A 247 -4.79 39.58 0.91
N ARG A 248 -3.59 39.86 0.37
CA ARG A 248 -2.59 40.70 1.04
C ARG A 248 -3.14 42.12 1.25
N PRO A 249 -2.86 42.78 2.38
CA PRO A 249 -3.08 44.22 2.51
C PRO A 249 -1.84 44.99 2.04
N CYS A 250 -2.02 45.85 1.04
CA CYS A 250 -1.08 46.92 0.70
C CYS A 250 -1.30 48.10 1.66
N GLY A 251 -0.20 48.65 2.17
CA GLY A 251 -0.21 49.65 3.24
C GLY A 251 -0.59 51.08 2.83
N GLY A 252 -0.80 51.92 3.84
CA GLY A 252 -0.93 53.37 3.70
C GLY A 252 -1.30 54.04 5.03
N ARG A 253 -0.34 54.74 5.65
CA ARG A 253 -0.53 55.58 6.85
C ARG A 253 -1.27 56.88 6.48
N ARG A 254 -2.21 57.36 7.31
CA ARG A 254 -2.16 58.67 8.02
C ARG A 254 -3.49 58.99 8.76
N ARG A 255 -3.31 59.52 9.99
CA ARG A 255 -4.04 60.56 10.79
C ARG A 255 -5.36 61.10 10.16
N SER A 256 -6.44 61.42 10.87
CA SER A 256 -6.57 62.17 12.14
C SER A 256 -8.01 62.14 12.68
N ARG A 257 -8.13 62.38 14.01
CA ARG A 257 -9.22 62.96 14.84
C ARG A 257 -10.57 63.31 14.17
N GLY A 258 -11.63 62.97 14.90
CA GLY A 258 -13.00 63.47 14.83
C GLY A 258 -13.83 62.75 15.86
#